data_AF-A0A351DP03-F1
#
_entry.id   AF-A0A351DP03-F1
#
_cell.length_a   1.000
_cell.length_b   1.000
_cell.length_c   1.000
_cell.angle_alpha   90.00
_cell.angle_beta   90.00
_cell.angle_gamma   90.00
#
_symmetry.space_group_name_H-M   'P 1'
#
loop_
_entity.id
_entity.type
_entity.pdbx_description
1 polymer ?
#
loop_
_entity_poly.entity_id
_entity_poly.type
_entity_poly.pdbx_seq_one_letter_code
_entity_poly.pdbx_strand_id
1 'polypeptide(L)' 'MATQHSRSAARLMMAPAVMLLLGWMLVPLIMTLMFSFKKYLPLRGGDLGWVGFDNYIRFVSSSSFWPSVMTTLIIV' A
#
# COMPACT_ATOMS: atom_id res chain seq x y z
N MET A 1 30.27 30.33 1.23
CA MET A 1 30.41 29.25 0.23
C MET A 1 30.68 27.86 0.83
N ALA A 2 31.07 27.71 2.10
CA ALA A 2 31.33 26.41 2.74
C ALA A 2 30.07 25.59 3.14
N THR A 3 28.88 26.19 3.19
CA THR A 3 27.66 25.57 3.75
C THR A 3 26.83 24.74 2.76
N GLN A 4 26.90 25.03 1.46
CA GLN A 4 26.13 24.31 0.43
C GLN A 4 26.76 22.97 0.04
N HIS A 5 28.10 22.92 -0.02
CA HIS A 5 28.82 21.68 -0.35
C HIS A 5 28.63 20.59 0.72
N SER A 6 28.65 20.93 2.01
CA SER A 6 28.36 19.96 3.08
C SER A 6 26.91 19.46 3.04
N ARG A 7 25.93 20.30 2.69
CA ARG A 7 24.53 19.87 2.54
C ARG A 7 24.30 18.96 1.34
N SER A 8 24.95 19.26 0.21
CA SER A 8 24.87 18.41 -0.99
C SER A 8 25.57 17.06 -0.78
N ALA A 9 26.75 17.06 -0.14
CA ALA A 9 27.46 15.83 0.23
C ALA A 9 26.63 14.98 1.21
N ALA A 10 26.03 15.60 2.23
CA ALA A 10 25.15 14.88 3.17
C ALA A 10 23.94 14.24 2.49
N ARG A 11 23.31 14.89 1.50
CA ARG A 11 22.20 14.28 0.73
C ARG A 11 22.67 13.10 -0.11
N LEU A 12 23.84 13.19 -0.75
CA LEU A 12 24.40 12.07 -1.52
C LEU A 12 24.73 10.87 -0.63
N MET A 13 25.14 11.11 0.62
CA MET A 13 25.40 10.04 1.59
C MET A 13 24.10 9.40 2.12
N MET A 14 23.00 10.16 2.23
CA MET A 14 21.70 9.64 2.66
C MET A 14 20.87 9.02 1.52
N ALA A 15 21.10 9.43 0.28
CA ALA A 15 20.32 9.00 -0.88
C ALA A 15 20.20 7.47 -1.03
N PRO A 16 21.26 6.66 -0.83
CA PRO A 16 21.15 5.20 -0.92
C PRO A 16 20.18 4.61 0.10
N ALA A 17 20.23 5.08 1.35
CA ALA A 17 19.34 4.61 2.41
C ALA A 17 17.89 5.02 2.14
N VAL A 18 17.66 6.26 1.70
CA VAL A 18 16.31 6.75 1.37
C VAL A 18 15.73 5.98 0.17
N MET A 19 16.51 5.77 -0.89
CA MET A 19 16.06 4.99 -2.05
C MET A 19 15.73 3.55 -1.67
N LEU A 20 16.55 2.93 -0.81
CA LEU A 20 16.29 1.58 -0.32
C LEU A 20 14.98 1.53 0.48
N LEU A 21 14.79 2.43 1.45
CA LEU A 21 13.59 2.49 2.27
C LEU A 21 12.34 2.77 1.42
N LEU A 22 12.44 3.71 0.47
CA LEU A 22 11.35 4.00 -0.45
C LEU A 22 11.02 2.80 -1.33
N GLY A 23 12.01 2.17 -1.96
CA GLY A 23 11.79 0.96 -2.76
C GLY A 23 11.15 -0.16 -1.93
N TRP A 24 11.67 -0.36 -0.71
CA TRP A 24 11.16 -1.37 0.22
C TRP A 24 9.71 -1.15 0.60
N MET A 25 9.27 0.10 0.78
CA MET A 25 7.88 0.40 1.11
C MET A 25 6.98 0.48 -0.14
N LEU A 26 7.46 1.06 -1.24
CA LEU A 26 6.65 1.28 -2.44
C LEU A 26 6.29 -0.04 -3.14
N VAL A 27 7.21 -1.01 -3.22
CA VAL A 27 6.93 -2.30 -3.87
C VAL A 27 5.72 -3.02 -3.25
N PRO A 28 5.68 -3.30 -1.92
CA PRO A 28 4.51 -3.96 -1.31
C PRO A 28 3.25 -3.10 -1.35
N LEU A 29 3.35 -1.77 -1.30
CA LEU A 29 2.19 -0.89 -1.45
C LEU A 29 1.59 -0.96 -2.86
N ILE A 30 2.42 -0.92 -3.89
CA ILE A 30 1.98 -1.07 -5.29
C ILE A 30 1.37 -2.46 -5.48
N MET A 31 1.99 -3.52 -4.95
CA MET A 31 1.41 -4.86 -5.00
C MET A 31 0.04 -4.93 -4.31
N THR A 32 -0.12 -4.27 -3.16
CA THR A 32 -1.40 -4.18 -2.45
C THR A 32 -2.48 -3.54 -3.33
N LEU A 33 -2.15 -2.42 -3.98
CA LEU A 33 -3.04 -1.76 -4.93
C LEU A 33 -3.35 -2.68 -6.11
N MET A 34 -2.36 -3.30 -6.74
CA MET A 34 -2.58 -4.22 -7.86
C MET A 34 -3.45 -5.42 -7.49
N PHE A 35 -3.21 -6.04 -6.33
CA PHE A 35 -3.98 -7.19 -5.86
C PHE A 35 -5.41 -6.81 -5.47
N SER A 36 -5.67 -5.57 -5.07
CA SER A 36 -7.03 -5.11 -4.79
C SER A 36 -7.96 -5.17 -6.02
N PHE A 37 -7.40 -5.09 -7.24
CA PHE A 37 -8.13 -5.21 -8.51
C PHE A 37 -8.12 -6.63 -9.09
N LYS A 38 -7.50 -7.60 -8.39
CA LYS A 38 -7.40 -8.99 -8.82
C LYS A 38 -8.13 -9.92 -7.85
N LYS A 39 -8.57 -11.07 -8.34
CA LYS A 39 -9.07 -12.13 -7.47
C LYS A 39 -7.89 -12.98 -7.02
N TYR A 40 -7.25 -12.55 -5.94
CA TYR A 40 -6.02 -13.17 -5.45
C TYR A 40 -6.28 -14.06 -4.22
N LEU A 41 -6.14 -15.38 -4.35
CA LEU A 41 -6.30 -16.35 -3.26
C LEU A 41 -5.02 -17.21 -3.11
N PRO A 42 -4.03 -16.73 -2.33
CA PRO A 42 -2.72 -17.40 -2.20
C PRO A 42 -2.81 -18.88 -1.82
N LEU A 43 -3.76 -19.21 -0.93
CA LEU A 43 -3.90 -20.55 -0.36
C LEU A 43 -4.87 -21.47 -1.13
N ARG A 44 -5.55 -20.97 -2.18
CA ARG A 44 -6.65 -21.69 -2.85
C ARG A 44 -6.63 -21.63 -4.38
N GLY A 45 -5.47 -21.34 -4.98
CA GLY A 45 -5.33 -21.34 -6.45
C GLY A 45 -4.52 -20.17 -7.04
N GLY A 46 -3.95 -19.30 -6.21
CA GLY A 46 -3.11 -18.20 -6.68
C GLY A 46 -3.91 -17.03 -7.27
N ASP A 47 -3.37 -16.39 -8.31
CA ASP A 47 -4.01 -15.28 -9.04
C ASP A 47 -5.08 -15.83 -10.00
N LEU A 48 -6.34 -15.55 -9.71
CA LEU A 48 -7.50 -15.96 -10.52
C LEU A 48 -7.90 -14.92 -11.57
N GLY A 49 -7.06 -13.89 -11.78
CA GLY A 49 -7.24 -12.90 -12.83
C GLY A 49 -7.71 -11.53 -12.33
N TRP A 50 -7.77 -10.58 -13.27
CA TRP A 50 -8.24 -9.22 -13.05
C TRP A 50 -9.76 -9.17 -12.92
N VAL A 51 -10.24 -8.49 -11.87
CA VAL A 51 -11.67 -8.33 -11.57
C VAL A 51 -12.10 -6.86 -11.45
N GLY A 52 -11.20 -5.93 -11.76
CA GLY A 52 -11.50 -4.50 -11.68
C GLY A 52 -12.01 -4.09 -10.30
N PHE A 53 -13.19 -3.49 -10.25
CA PHE A 53 -13.77 -2.96 -9.00
C PHE A 53 -14.65 -3.96 -8.24
N ASP A 54 -14.82 -5.20 -8.70
CA ASP A 54 -15.75 -6.16 -8.09
C ASP A 54 -15.46 -6.42 -6.61
N ASN A 55 -14.17 -6.46 -6.21
CA ASN A 55 -13.77 -6.60 -4.82
C ASN A 55 -14.29 -5.44 -3.94
N TYR A 56 -14.24 -4.22 -4.45
CA TYR A 56 -14.69 -3.02 -3.75
C TYR A 56 -16.21 -3.00 -3.61
N ILE A 57 -16.93 -3.30 -4.69
CA ILE A 57 -18.39 -3.40 -4.68
C ILE A 57 -18.82 -4.43 -3.65
N ARG A 58 -18.24 -5.63 -3.70
CA ARG A 58 -18.55 -6.73 -2.77
C ARG A 58 -18.26 -6.36 -1.31
N PHE A 59 -17.18 -5.61 -1.06
CA PHE A 59 -16.79 -5.19 0.28
C PHE A 59 -17.78 -4.16 0.84
N VAL A 60 -18.05 -3.09 0.09
CA VAL A 60 -18.95 -1.99 0.54
C VAL A 60 -20.41 -2.44 0.61
N SER A 61 -20.83 -3.36 -0.27
CA SER A 61 -22.19 -3.93 -0.26
C SER A 61 -22.39 -5.07 0.74
N SER A 62 -21.35 -5.44 1.52
CA SER A 62 -21.47 -6.52 2.50
C SER A 62 -22.29 -6.08 3.71
N SER A 63 -23.08 -7.01 4.27
CA SER A 63 -23.91 -6.74 5.45
C SER A 63 -23.09 -6.40 6.71
N SER A 64 -21.80 -6.75 6.73
CA SER A 64 -20.91 -6.54 7.87
C SER A 64 -20.07 -5.27 7.80
N PHE A 65 -19.89 -4.67 6.61
CA PHE A 65 -18.94 -3.55 6.44
C PHE A 65 -19.32 -2.30 7.24
N TRP A 66 -20.48 -1.71 6.96
CA TRP A 66 -20.93 -0.48 7.62
C TRP A 66 -21.12 -0.63 9.13
N PRO A 67 -21.71 -1.74 9.65
CA PRO A 67 -21.75 -1.97 11.10
C PRO A 67 -20.36 -1.97 11.75
N SER A 68 -19.36 -2.56 11.08
CA SER A 68 -17.99 -2.60 11.58
C SER A 68 -17.35 -1.21 11.59
N VAL A 69 -17.57 -0.41 10.54
CA VAL A 69 -17.10 0.98 10.47
C VAL A 69 -17.70 1.82 11.59
N MET A 70 -19.02 1.74 11.79
CA MET A 70 -19.71 2.49 12.86
C MET A 70 -19.22 2.06 14.25
N THR A 71 -19.02 0.76 14.46
CA THR A 71 -18.51 0.25 15.74
C THR A 71 -17.14 0.83 16.06
N THR A 72 -16.21 0.87 15.10
CA THR A 72 -14.89 1.48 15.30
C THR A 72 -14.99 2.96 15.65
N LEU A 73 -15.83 3.71 14.93
CA LEU A 73 -16.01 5.15 15.17
C LEU A 73 -16.66 5.47 16.51
N ILE A 74 -17.43 4.54 17.09
CA ILE A 74 -18.04 4.70 18.42
C ILE A 74 -17.05 4.37 19.54
N ILE A 75 -16.16 3.39 19.31
CA ILE A 75 -15.25 2.86 20.34
C ILE A 75 -13.97 3.71 20.48
N VAL A 76 -13.45 4.28 19.39
CA VAL A 76 -12.24 5.13 19.38
C VAL A 76 -12.58 6.55 19.85
#